data_AF-A0A0N4X2D6-F1
#
_entry.id   AF-A0A0N4X2D6-F1
#
_cell.length_a   1.000
_cell.length_b   1.000
_cell.length_c   1.000
_cell.angle_alpha   90.00
_cell.angle_beta   90.00
_cell.angle_gamma   90.00
#
_symmetry.space_group_name_H-M   'P 1'
#
loop_
_entity.id
_entity.type
_entity.pdbx_description
1 polymer ?
#
loop_
_entity_poly.entity_id
_entity_poly.type
_entity_poly.pdbx_seq_one_letter_code
_entity_poly.pdbx_strand_id
1 'polypeptide(L)'
;MSEDASIKIYKDQAQRQANSLIKHTSKRLVRVFPANMRITSDNFLPYIHWIMGVQMVALNFQTNSTEMLMNHAMFEQTANCGLFPRFSFPRRSEHSLCYVTLDLFDLPQQERISTSYRVSSTDTAGFHTHFKSRQAVFEKIVMPETAFLQLCVSFSSPNGNPTPPAYYRILSLSRLQNGYRHVILRSIGNRNLGPTSLFVHFDIFYYVKKTQISLHSGLMDPFSCERKNESLSQALRYPFMKQDEVEEEEEENDDYRQAIVGTTSKRNDDMDHPTPPVSPTADTFTLKMTKKFEKFRKYFK
;
A
#
# COMPACT_ATOMS: atom_id res chain seq x y z
N MET A 1 -4.98 8.94 -37.64
CA MET A 1 -6.45 8.96 -37.71
C MET A 1 -6.96 10.21 -37.01
N SER A 2 -8.11 10.72 -37.42
CA SER A 2 -8.76 11.85 -36.73
C SER A 2 -9.31 11.40 -35.35
N GLU A 3 -9.43 12.32 -34.40
CA GLU A 3 -10.06 12.07 -33.10
C GLU A 3 -11.47 11.47 -33.25
N ASP A 4 -12.27 11.91 -34.23
CA ASP A 4 -13.65 11.42 -34.40
C ASP A 4 -13.67 9.91 -34.71
N ALA A 5 -12.73 9.46 -35.54
CA ALA A 5 -12.57 8.05 -35.87
C ALA A 5 -12.12 7.25 -34.63
N SER A 6 -11.22 7.82 -33.82
CA SER A 6 -10.77 7.16 -32.59
C SER A 6 -11.88 7.09 -31.54
N ILE A 7 -12.64 8.17 -31.35
CA ILE A 7 -13.75 8.24 -30.39
C ILE A 7 -14.88 7.30 -30.82
N LYS A 8 -15.12 7.15 -32.13
CA LYS A 8 -16.07 6.15 -32.63
C LYS A 8 -15.67 4.73 -32.22
N ILE A 9 -14.39 4.38 -32.35
CA ILE A 9 -13.86 3.08 -31.88
C ILE A 9 -13.97 2.95 -30.37
N TYR A 10 -13.74 4.03 -29.61
CA TYR A 10 -13.91 4.06 -28.15
C TYR A 10 -15.36 3.80 -27.73
N LYS A 11 -16.33 4.46 -28.36
CA LYS A 11 -17.76 4.29 -28.05
C LYS A 11 -18.26 2.90 -28.43
N ASP A 12 -17.73 2.33 -29.51
CA ASP A 12 -18.01 0.96 -29.92
C ASP A 12 -17.37 -0.10 -29.00
N GLN A 13 -16.56 0.29 -28.01
CA GLN A 13 -16.02 -0.62 -26.99
C GLN A 13 -17.12 -1.27 -26.14
N ALA A 14 -18.34 -0.73 -26.12
CA ALA A 14 -19.50 -1.42 -25.54
C ALA A 14 -19.86 -2.72 -26.30
N GLN A 15 -19.42 -2.88 -27.56
CA GLN A 15 -19.60 -4.07 -28.38
C GLN A 15 -18.30 -4.45 -29.14
N ARG A 16 -17.44 -5.27 -28.50
CA ARG A 16 -16.42 -6.15 -29.13
C ARG A 16 -15.19 -5.53 -29.83
N GLN A 17 -15.17 -4.29 -30.32
CA GLN A 17 -14.05 -3.75 -31.14
C GLN A 17 -12.81 -3.26 -30.35
N ALA A 18 -12.94 -3.03 -29.04
CA ALA A 18 -11.90 -2.50 -28.13
C ALA A 18 -10.55 -3.23 -28.20
N ASN A 19 -10.59 -4.56 -28.21
CA ASN A 19 -9.41 -5.40 -28.12
C ASN A 19 -8.59 -5.40 -29.42
N SER A 20 -9.23 -5.10 -30.55
CA SER A 20 -8.57 -5.10 -31.86
C SER A 20 -7.57 -3.96 -31.99
N LEU A 21 -7.95 -2.74 -31.60
CA LEU A 21 -7.06 -1.58 -31.69
C LEU A 21 -5.90 -1.68 -30.69
N ILE A 22 -6.16 -2.13 -29.47
CA ILE A 22 -5.12 -2.37 -28.44
C ILE A 22 -4.08 -3.41 -28.93
N LYS A 23 -4.54 -4.47 -29.61
CA LYS A 23 -3.68 -5.49 -30.24
C LYS A 23 -2.93 -4.95 -31.46
N HIS A 24 -3.53 -4.04 -32.22
CA HIS A 24 -2.87 -3.37 -33.34
C HIS A 24 -1.75 -2.44 -32.86
N THR A 25 -2.05 -1.59 -31.87
CA THR A 25 -1.08 -0.64 -31.29
C THR A 25 0.06 -1.34 -30.57
N SER A 26 -0.07 -2.63 -30.21
CA SER A 26 1.06 -3.39 -29.65
C SER A 26 2.15 -3.71 -30.67
N LYS A 27 1.85 -3.65 -31.97
CA LYS A 27 2.78 -3.98 -33.06
C LYS A 27 3.05 -2.80 -33.99
N ARG A 28 2.16 -1.82 -34.01
CA ARG A 28 2.22 -0.66 -34.91
C ARG A 28 2.00 0.62 -34.14
N LEU A 29 2.59 1.71 -34.61
CA LEU A 29 2.36 3.03 -34.05
C LEU A 29 1.12 3.65 -34.66
N VAL A 30 0.30 4.26 -33.82
CA VAL A 30 -0.90 4.99 -34.23
C VAL A 30 -0.78 6.44 -33.78
N ARG A 31 -1.10 7.35 -34.71
CA ARG A 31 -1.24 8.78 -34.45
C ARG A 31 -2.69 9.20 -34.48
N VAL A 32 -3.13 9.93 -33.47
CA VAL A 32 -4.40 10.65 -33.43
C VAL A 32 -4.13 12.14 -33.46
N PHE A 33 -4.95 12.90 -34.17
CA PHE A 33 -4.85 14.35 -34.31
C PHE A 33 -6.23 15.01 -34.25
N PRO A 34 -6.30 16.33 -33.95
CA PRO A 34 -7.57 17.02 -33.76
C PRO A 34 -8.49 16.94 -34.98
N ALA A 35 -9.80 16.89 -34.77
CA ALA A 35 -10.77 16.93 -35.87
C ALA A 35 -10.68 18.26 -36.64
N ASN A 36 -10.95 18.22 -37.95
CA ASN A 36 -10.94 19.42 -38.80
C ASN A 36 -11.97 20.48 -38.35
N MET A 37 -13.02 20.09 -37.61
CA MET A 37 -14.01 21.03 -37.07
C MET A 37 -13.48 21.91 -35.94
N ARG A 38 -12.29 21.63 -35.39
CA ARG A 38 -11.64 22.43 -34.34
C ARG A 38 -10.91 23.64 -34.91
N ILE A 39 -11.67 24.52 -35.57
CA ILE A 39 -11.15 25.74 -36.23
C ILE A 39 -10.55 26.70 -35.19
N THR A 40 -11.08 26.70 -33.97
CA THR A 40 -10.59 27.47 -32.80
C THR A 40 -9.29 26.93 -32.20
N SER A 41 -8.71 25.87 -32.75
CA SER A 41 -7.52 25.19 -32.20
C SER A 41 -7.70 24.59 -30.79
N ASP A 42 -8.94 24.33 -30.37
CA ASP A 42 -9.22 23.67 -29.08
C ASP A 42 -8.69 22.22 -29.08
N ASN A 43 -8.28 21.74 -27.91
CA ASN A 43 -7.77 20.38 -27.74
C ASN A 43 -8.86 19.38 -27.34
N PHE A 44 -8.63 18.11 -27.65
CA PHE A 44 -9.44 16.99 -27.16
C PHE A 44 -8.74 16.31 -25.99
N LEU A 45 -9.50 15.62 -25.14
CA LEU A 45 -8.95 14.91 -23.97
C LEU A 45 -7.99 13.78 -24.42
N PRO A 46 -6.68 13.88 -24.13
CA PRO A 46 -5.71 12.91 -24.63
C PRO A 46 -5.81 11.55 -23.93
N TYR A 47 -6.31 11.53 -22.69
CA TYR A 47 -6.48 10.34 -21.85
C TYR A 47 -7.23 9.20 -22.54
N ILE A 48 -8.36 9.51 -23.20
CA ILE A 48 -9.22 8.53 -23.88
C ILE A 48 -8.43 7.74 -24.94
N HIS A 49 -7.47 8.39 -25.57
CA HIS A 49 -6.66 7.81 -26.63
C HIS A 49 -5.50 6.99 -26.05
N TRP A 50 -4.89 7.46 -24.96
CA TRP A 50 -3.83 6.72 -24.26
C TRP A 50 -4.33 5.40 -23.67
N ILE A 51 -5.54 5.34 -23.10
CA ILE A 51 -6.12 4.08 -22.58
C ILE A 51 -6.39 3.05 -23.69
N MET A 52 -6.62 3.51 -24.93
CA MET A 52 -6.74 2.66 -26.12
C MET A 52 -5.38 2.21 -26.68
N GLY A 53 -4.27 2.63 -26.04
CA GLY A 53 -2.91 2.28 -26.43
C GLY A 53 -2.34 3.11 -27.57
N VAL A 54 -2.99 4.21 -27.96
CA VAL A 54 -2.47 5.15 -28.97
C VAL A 54 -1.24 5.85 -28.41
N GLN A 55 -0.13 5.83 -29.16
CA GLN A 55 1.16 6.34 -28.70
C GLN A 55 1.35 7.82 -29.05
N MET A 56 0.90 8.24 -30.23
CA MET A 56 1.08 9.62 -30.71
C MET A 56 -0.26 10.35 -30.68
N VAL A 57 -0.58 10.98 -29.55
CA VAL A 57 -1.78 11.81 -29.41
C VAL A 57 -1.36 13.26 -29.62
N ALA A 58 -1.62 13.80 -30.81
CA ALA A 58 -1.21 15.14 -31.19
C ALA A 58 -2.22 16.17 -30.70
N LEU A 59 -1.72 17.20 -30.00
CA LEU A 59 -2.47 18.34 -29.50
C LEU A 59 -1.92 19.64 -30.10
N ASN A 60 -2.72 20.70 -30.06
CA ASN A 60 -2.40 22.06 -30.44
C ASN A 60 -1.64 22.76 -29.31
N PHE A 61 -0.31 22.80 -29.39
CA PHE A 61 0.57 23.42 -28.38
C PHE A 61 0.38 24.93 -28.23
N GLN A 62 -0.17 25.59 -29.25
CA GLN A 62 -0.50 27.02 -29.20
C GLN A 62 -1.64 27.36 -28.23
N THR A 63 -2.47 26.38 -27.87
CA THR A 63 -3.65 26.57 -27.02
C THR A 63 -3.38 26.01 -25.63
N ASN A 64 -3.25 26.88 -24.63
CA ASN A 64 -3.11 26.47 -23.24
C ASN A 64 -4.47 26.11 -22.65
N SER A 65 -4.86 24.85 -22.80
CA SER A 65 -6.12 24.29 -22.31
C SER A 65 -5.87 23.23 -21.23
N THR A 66 -6.93 22.78 -20.54
CA THR A 66 -6.84 21.72 -19.53
C THR A 66 -6.28 20.42 -20.10
N GLU A 67 -6.58 20.10 -21.36
CA GLU A 67 -6.02 18.96 -22.09
C GLU A 67 -4.52 19.08 -22.31
N MET A 68 -4.04 20.29 -22.61
CA MET A 68 -2.60 20.57 -22.75
C MET A 68 -1.89 20.48 -21.39
N LEU A 69 -2.51 21.00 -20.32
CA LEU A 69 -2.00 20.84 -18.96
C LEU A 69 -1.89 19.37 -18.56
N MET A 70 -2.88 18.54 -18.93
CA MET A 70 -2.82 17.09 -18.72
C MET A 70 -1.65 16.45 -19.49
N ASN A 71 -1.41 16.89 -20.72
CA ASN A 71 -0.28 16.44 -21.53
C ASN A 71 1.06 16.81 -20.87
N HIS A 72 1.21 18.04 -20.38
CA HIS A 72 2.40 18.45 -19.64
C HIS A 72 2.60 17.62 -18.37
N ALA A 73 1.56 17.47 -17.54
CA ALA A 73 1.64 16.69 -16.30
C ALA A 73 2.01 15.22 -16.55
N MET A 74 1.53 14.62 -17.64
CA MET A 74 1.84 13.25 -18.02
C MET A 74 3.33 13.06 -18.38
N PHE A 75 3.90 13.96 -19.20
CA PHE A 75 5.28 13.85 -19.65
C PHE A 75 6.31 14.43 -18.66
N GLU A 76 5.87 15.24 -17.70
CA GLU A 76 6.69 15.67 -16.56
C GLU A 76 7.13 14.48 -15.71
N GLN A 77 6.26 13.47 -15.54
CA GLN A 77 6.54 12.27 -14.76
C GLN A 77 7.73 11.46 -15.30
N THR A 78 8.05 11.61 -16.58
CA THR A 78 9.19 10.94 -17.23
C THR A 78 10.39 11.85 -17.44
N ALA A 79 10.53 12.87 -16.58
CA ALA A 79 11.60 13.87 -16.64
C ALA A 79 11.62 14.61 -18.00
N ASN A 80 10.44 14.90 -18.54
CA ASN A 80 10.26 15.62 -19.81
C ASN A 80 10.96 14.98 -21.01
N CYS A 81 11.21 13.67 -21.00
CA CYS A 81 11.86 12.99 -22.12
C CYS A 81 10.94 12.82 -23.36
N GLY A 82 9.70 13.31 -23.29
CA GLY A 82 8.70 13.20 -24.36
C GLY A 82 8.18 11.78 -24.59
N LEU A 83 8.63 10.82 -23.78
CA LEU A 83 8.24 9.42 -23.84
C LEU A 83 7.63 9.00 -22.51
N PHE A 84 6.44 8.42 -22.58
CA PHE A 84 5.83 7.74 -21.45
C PHE A 84 5.79 6.25 -21.81
N PRO A 85 6.42 5.36 -21.02
CA PRO A 85 6.24 3.92 -21.21
C PRO A 85 4.75 3.65 -21.24
N ARG A 86 4.22 3.15 -22.37
CA ARG A 86 2.82 2.69 -22.47
C ARG A 86 2.53 1.95 -21.19
N PHE A 87 1.41 2.25 -20.50
CA PHE A 87 0.98 1.55 -19.28
C PHE A 87 1.25 0.07 -19.45
N SER A 88 2.42 -0.35 -18.98
CA SER A 88 2.97 -1.64 -19.29
C SER A 88 2.43 -2.46 -18.16
N PHE A 89 1.13 -2.75 -18.22
CA PHE A 89 0.67 -3.96 -17.60
C PHE A 89 1.55 -5.04 -18.23
N PRO A 90 2.38 -5.74 -17.44
CA PRO A 90 3.11 -6.88 -17.97
C PRO A 90 2.10 -7.69 -18.74
N ARG A 91 2.46 -8.12 -19.95
CA ARG A 91 1.60 -8.93 -20.81
C ARG A 91 1.31 -10.21 -20.04
N ARG A 92 0.25 -10.16 -19.23
CA ARG A 92 -0.03 -11.16 -18.21
C ARG A 92 -0.56 -12.33 -19.00
N SER A 93 0.16 -13.45 -19.00
CA SER A 93 -0.51 -14.71 -19.25
C SER A 93 -1.65 -14.79 -18.24
N GLU A 94 -2.81 -15.29 -18.65
CA GLU A 94 -4.08 -15.30 -17.90
C GLU A 94 -4.01 -15.98 -16.52
N HIS A 95 -2.82 -16.43 -16.09
CA HIS A 95 -2.55 -17.14 -14.84
C HIS A 95 -1.35 -16.60 -14.03
N SER A 96 -0.75 -15.45 -14.38
CA SER A 96 0.39 -14.93 -13.59
C SER A 96 -0.09 -14.32 -12.27
N LEU A 97 -0.12 -15.08 -11.18
CA LEU A 97 -0.32 -14.53 -9.84
C LEU A 97 0.80 -13.52 -9.52
N CYS A 98 0.46 -12.34 -9.02
CA CYS A 98 1.45 -11.42 -8.47
C CYS A 98 1.61 -11.63 -6.98
N TYR A 99 2.76 -11.26 -6.46
CA TYR A 99 3.04 -11.28 -5.03
C TYR A 99 3.83 -10.04 -4.65
N VAL A 100 3.61 -9.59 -3.42
CA VAL A 100 4.40 -8.53 -2.80
C VAL A 100 5.42 -9.16 -1.88
N THR A 101 6.67 -8.70 -1.94
CA THR A 101 7.66 -8.98 -0.90
C THR A 101 7.94 -7.73 -0.07
N LEU A 102 8.17 -7.97 1.21
CA LEU A 102 8.48 -6.95 2.22
C LEU A 102 9.82 -7.29 2.83
N ASP A 103 10.80 -6.41 2.64
CA ASP A 103 12.15 -6.58 3.16
C ASP A 103 12.52 -5.39 4.04
N LEU A 104 13.05 -5.66 5.23
CA LEU A 104 13.52 -4.64 6.16
C LEU A 104 15.05 -4.63 6.18
N PHE A 105 15.63 -3.49 5.82
CA PHE A 105 17.06 -3.23 5.93
C PHE A 105 17.34 -2.47 7.21
N ASP A 106 17.95 -3.12 8.18
CA ASP A 106 18.36 -2.55 9.46
C ASP A 106 19.84 -2.91 9.74
N LEU A 107 20.52 -2.16 10.62
CA LEU A 107 21.94 -2.37 10.96
C LEU A 107 22.17 -3.77 11.54
N PRO A 108 23.39 -4.33 11.38
CA PRO A 108 23.60 -5.76 11.41
C PRO A 108 23.69 -6.30 12.84
N GLN A 109 23.09 -7.45 13.09
CA GLN A 109 23.41 -8.27 14.28
C GLN A 109 23.71 -9.70 13.84
N GLN A 110 24.85 -9.95 13.18
CA GLN A 110 25.49 -11.27 13.01
C GLN A 110 24.69 -12.45 12.39
N GLU A 111 23.38 -12.34 12.26
CA GLU A 111 22.45 -13.34 11.78
C GLU A 111 21.55 -12.60 10.80
N ARG A 112 21.81 -12.85 9.52
CA ARG A 112 21.15 -12.21 8.38
C ARG A 112 19.75 -12.80 8.22
N ILE A 113 18.91 -12.73 9.24
CA ILE A 113 17.49 -13.05 9.14
C ILE A 113 16.82 -11.79 8.57
N SER A 114 17.06 -11.54 7.27
CA SER A 114 16.18 -10.68 6.49
C SER A 114 14.82 -11.35 6.53
N THR A 115 13.93 -10.89 7.39
CA THR A 115 12.57 -11.40 7.49
C THR A 115 11.78 -10.94 6.26
N SER A 116 12.00 -11.63 5.14
CA SER A 116 11.29 -11.36 3.90
C SER A 116 9.89 -11.96 4.01
N TYR A 117 8.86 -11.12 4.06
CA TYR A 117 7.48 -11.59 3.97
C TYR A 117 7.04 -11.62 2.52
N ARG A 118 6.36 -12.69 2.11
CA ARG A 118 5.72 -12.79 0.79
C ARG A 118 4.21 -12.88 0.96
N VAL A 119 3.49 -11.99 0.28
CA VAL A 119 2.02 -11.98 0.24
C VAL A 119 1.58 -12.16 -1.20
N SER A 120 0.92 -13.27 -1.49
CA SER A 120 0.39 -13.55 -2.82
C SER A 120 -0.98 -12.91 -3.01
N SER A 121 -1.27 -12.53 -4.25
CA SER A 121 -2.59 -12.05 -4.65
C SER A 121 -3.69 -13.09 -4.41
N THR A 122 -4.90 -12.63 -4.08
CA THR A 122 -6.12 -13.44 -4.08
C THR A 122 -6.76 -13.53 -5.46
N ASP A 123 -6.61 -12.49 -6.28
CA ASP A 123 -7.26 -12.39 -7.59
C ASP A 123 -6.23 -12.15 -8.73
N THR A 124 -6.61 -12.53 -9.94
CA THR A 124 -5.83 -12.30 -11.16
C THR A 124 -6.22 -10.98 -11.84
N ALA A 125 -7.28 -10.30 -11.37
CA ALA A 125 -7.73 -9.02 -11.92
C ALA A 125 -6.64 -7.92 -11.83
N GLY A 126 -6.29 -7.38 -13.00
CA GLY A 126 -5.07 -6.58 -13.22
C GLY A 126 -5.16 -5.10 -12.87
N PHE A 127 -6.35 -4.56 -12.60
CA PHE A 127 -6.54 -3.14 -12.26
C PHE A 127 -6.67 -2.91 -10.75
N HIS A 128 -7.33 -3.83 -10.04
CA HIS A 128 -7.48 -3.82 -8.59
C HIS A 128 -7.17 -5.21 -8.06
N THR A 129 -5.89 -5.47 -7.85
CA THR A 129 -5.43 -6.73 -7.29
C THR A 129 -5.58 -6.67 -5.77
N HIS A 130 -6.40 -7.56 -5.22
CA HIS A 130 -6.47 -7.78 -3.78
C HIS A 130 -5.42 -8.80 -3.36
N PHE A 131 -4.82 -8.57 -2.18
CA PHE A 131 -3.82 -9.46 -1.60
C PHE A 131 -4.43 -10.16 -0.39
N LYS A 132 -3.97 -11.37 -0.09
CA LYS A 132 -4.43 -12.09 1.11
C LYS A 132 -4.16 -11.25 2.35
N SER A 133 -5.16 -11.12 3.22
CA SER A 133 -5.07 -10.43 4.51
C SER A 133 -4.11 -11.16 5.45
N ARG A 134 -2.81 -10.93 5.26
CA ARG A 134 -1.74 -11.49 6.10
C ARG A 134 -0.90 -10.34 6.62
N GLN A 135 -0.90 -10.15 7.93
CA GLN A 135 -0.07 -9.16 8.60
C GLN A 135 1.41 -9.60 8.59
N ALA A 136 2.30 -8.70 8.19
CA ALA A 136 3.73 -8.86 8.38
C ALA A 136 4.16 -8.08 9.63
N VAL A 137 4.89 -8.74 10.52
CA VAL A 137 5.27 -8.23 11.85
C VAL A 137 6.78 -8.24 11.97
N PHE A 138 7.38 -7.07 12.09
CA PHE A 138 8.79 -6.95 12.43
C PHE A 138 8.88 -6.72 13.94
N GLU A 139 9.19 -7.77 14.70
CA GLU A 139 9.11 -7.74 16.18
C GLU A 139 10.02 -6.70 16.82
N LYS A 140 11.21 -6.51 16.26
CA LYS A 140 12.25 -5.64 16.81
C LYS A 140 13.08 -5.02 15.69
N ILE A 141 13.18 -3.69 15.71
CA ILE A 141 14.06 -2.92 14.82
C ILE A 141 15.08 -2.21 15.71
N VAL A 142 16.34 -2.47 15.46
CA VAL A 142 17.48 -2.01 16.26
C VAL A 142 17.76 -0.54 16.00
N MET A 143 17.88 -0.15 14.72
CA MET A 143 18.23 1.22 14.32
C MET A 143 17.17 1.81 13.37
N PRO A 144 16.00 2.21 13.88
CA PRO A 144 14.89 2.70 13.05
C PRO A 144 15.18 4.00 12.29
N GLU A 145 16.16 4.80 12.75
CA GLU A 145 16.54 6.05 12.09
C GLU A 145 17.23 5.80 10.75
N THR A 146 18.01 4.72 10.68
CA THR A 146 18.77 4.32 9.50
C THR A 146 18.14 3.16 8.75
N ALA A 147 17.05 2.60 9.27
CA ALA A 147 16.39 1.45 8.68
C ALA A 147 15.44 1.83 7.53
N PHE A 148 15.35 0.94 6.55
CA PHE A 148 14.53 1.10 5.35
C PHE A 148 13.62 -0.11 5.15
N LEU A 149 12.34 0.17 4.87
CA LEU A 149 11.38 -0.82 4.39
C LEU A 149 11.37 -0.82 2.86
N GLN A 150 11.56 -1.97 2.25
CA GLN A 150 11.36 -2.18 0.83
C GLN A 150 10.10 -3.00 0.58
N LEU A 151 9.24 -2.46 -0.28
CA LEU A 151 8.06 -3.09 -0.84
C LEU A 151 8.37 -3.43 -2.29
N CYS A 152 8.29 -4.70 -2.68
CA CYS A 152 8.51 -5.14 -4.06
C CYS A 152 7.27 -5.85 -4.58
N VAL A 153 6.85 -5.55 -5.80
CA VAL A 153 5.80 -6.27 -6.51
C VAL A 153 6.43 -7.06 -7.64
N SER A 154 6.23 -8.37 -7.60
CA SER A 154 6.76 -9.32 -8.57
C SER A 154 5.64 -10.18 -9.14
N PHE A 155 5.90 -10.75 -10.32
CA PHE A 155 4.98 -11.67 -10.98
C PHE A 155 5.54 -13.08 -10.94
N SER A 156 4.71 -14.06 -10.58
CA SER A 156 5.11 -15.46 -10.60
C SER A 156 5.45 -15.86 -12.03
N SER A 157 6.67 -16.35 -12.25
CA SER A 157 7.03 -16.96 -13.53
C SER A 157 6.31 -18.31 -13.66
N PRO A 158 5.77 -18.67 -14.83
CA PRO A 158 5.23 -20.01 -15.07
C PRO A 158 6.29 -21.11 -14.90
N ASN A 159 7.58 -20.77 -15.02
CA ASN A 159 8.69 -21.71 -14.92
C ASN A 159 9.32 -21.77 -13.52
N GLY A 160 8.73 -21.09 -12.52
CA GLY A 160 9.25 -21.05 -11.14
C GLY A 160 10.53 -20.22 -10.93
N ASN A 161 11.18 -19.75 -12.00
CA ASN A 161 12.37 -18.92 -11.90
C ASN A 161 12.06 -17.57 -11.23
N PRO A 162 12.96 -17.08 -10.35
CA PRO A 162 12.81 -15.76 -9.74
C PRO A 162 12.84 -14.68 -10.82
N THR A 163 11.73 -13.98 -10.95
CA THR A 163 11.63 -12.78 -11.80
C THR A 163 12.15 -11.58 -11.03
N PRO A 164 12.88 -10.66 -11.68
CA PRO A 164 13.21 -9.40 -11.06
C PRO A 164 11.93 -8.68 -10.64
N PRO A 165 11.96 -7.88 -9.55
CA PRO A 165 10.80 -7.12 -9.13
C PRO A 165 10.39 -6.21 -10.27
N ALA A 166 9.12 -6.30 -10.66
CA ALA A 166 8.61 -5.43 -11.70
C ALA A 166 8.56 -3.99 -11.19
N TYR A 167 8.14 -3.83 -9.94
CA TYR A 167 7.95 -2.55 -9.29
C TYR A 167 8.44 -2.62 -7.85
N TYR A 168 8.96 -1.51 -7.33
CA TYR A 168 9.39 -1.44 -5.94
C TYR A 168 9.22 -0.06 -5.33
N ARG A 169 9.24 0.02 -3.99
CA ARG A 169 9.37 1.26 -3.26
C ARG A 169 10.19 1.04 -2.00
N ILE A 170 11.12 1.95 -1.74
CA ILE A 170 11.89 2.00 -0.49
C ILE A 170 11.36 3.17 0.35
N LEU A 171 11.09 2.92 1.62
CA LEU A 171 10.57 3.86 2.60
C LEU A 171 11.54 3.92 3.78
N SER A 172 11.96 5.12 4.18
CA SER A 172 12.70 5.28 5.44
C SER A 172 11.75 5.13 6.61
N LEU A 173 12.11 4.29 7.58
CA LEU A 173 11.28 4.08 8.75
C LEU A 173 11.12 5.35 9.57
N SER A 174 12.17 6.16 9.71
CA SER A 174 12.14 7.45 10.44
C SER A 174 10.94 8.33 10.08
N ARG A 175 10.54 8.37 8.80
CA ARG A 175 9.47 9.20 8.26
C ARG A 175 8.13 8.48 8.09
N LEU A 176 8.08 7.19 8.37
CA LEU A 176 6.86 6.40 8.24
C LEU A 176 5.93 6.73 9.41
N GLN A 177 4.65 6.90 9.10
CA GLN A 177 3.58 7.23 10.04
C GLN A 177 2.52 6.14 10.03
N ASN A 178 1.84 5.94 11.15
CA ASN A 178 0.76 4.96 11.28
C ASN A 178 -0.43 5.30 10.39
N GLY A 179 -1.27 4.30 10.16
CA GLY A 179 -2.51 4.38 9.40
C GLY A 179 -2.40 3.92 7.95
N TYR A 180 -3.53 4.00 7.26
CA TYR A 180 -3.70 3.65 5.85
C TYR A 180 -3.04 4.65 4.91
N ARG A 181 -2.23 4.14 3.97
CA ARG A 181 -1.51 4.97 3.01
C ARG A 181 -1.41 4.30 1.64
N HIS A 182 -1.49 5.12 0.60
CA HIS A 182 -1.05 4.73 -0.73
C HIS A 182 0.47 4.86 -0.85
N VAL A 183 1.13 3.75 -1.16
CA VAL A 183 2.55 3.71 -1.48
C VAL A 183 2.72 3.67 -2.99
N ILE A 184 3.10 4.81 -3.57
CA ILE A 184 3.36 4.93 -5.01
C ILE A 184 4.61 4.14 -5.36
N LEU A 185 4.44 3.16 -6.24
CA LEU A 185 5.49 2.27 -6.70
C LEU A 185 6.37 2.94 -7.75
N ARG A 186 7.60 2.44 -7.87
CA ARG A 186 8.60 2.90 -8.81
C ARG A 186 9.14 1.77 -9.67
N SER A 187 9.58 2.14 -10.87
CA SER A 187 10.27 1.23 -11.79
C SER A 187 11.65 0.90 -11.25
N ILE A 188 12.28 -0.16 -11.76
CA ILE A 188 13.66 -0.58 -11.39
C ILE A 188 14.70 0.56 -11.48
N GLY A 189 14.49 1.53 -12.36
CA GLY A 189 15.31 2.75 -12.47
C GLY A 189 14.90 3.89 -11.53
N ASN A 190 14.16 3.59 -10.45
CA ASN A 190 13.62 4.56 -9.48
C ASN A 190 12.72 5.67 -10.06
N ARG A 191 12.09 5.43 -11.22
CA ARG A 191 11.17 6.37 -11.86
C ARG A 191 9.74 6.17 -11.34
N ASN A 192 8.98 7.24 -11.15
CA ASN A 192 7.58 7.16 -10.76
C ASN A 192 6.75 6.50 -11.87
N LEU A 193 5.85 5.58 -11.50
CA LEU A 193 5.01 4.80 -12.44
C LEU A 193 3.59 5.36 -12.59
N GLY A 194 3.37 6.63 -12.25
CA GLY A 194 2.04 7.25 -12.24
C GLY A 194 1.15 6.68 -11.11
N PRO A 195 -0.11 6.26 -11.39
CA PRO A 195 -1.09 5.87 -10.36
C PRO A 195 -0.84 4.49 -9.74
N THR A 196 0.16 3.76 -10.21
CA THR A 196 0.50 2.42 -9.70
C THR A 196 0.93 2.51 -8.23
N SER A 197 0.07 2.07 -7.32
CA SER A 197 0.29 2.15 -5.88
C SER A 197 -0.15 0.88 -5.15
N LEU A 198 0.46 0.62 -4.00
CA LEU A 198 -0.04 -0.34 -3.01
C LEU A 198 -0.82 0.42 -1.94
N PHE A 199 -1.97 -0.09 -1.55
CA PHE A 199 -2.68 0.40 -0.37
C PHE A 199 -2.26 -0.43 0.84
N VAL A 200 -1.66 0.23 1.83
CA VAL A 200 -0.99 -0.42 2.97
C VAL A 200 -1.33 0.33 4.25
N HIS A 201 -1.70 -0.37 5.31
CA HIS A 201 -1.70 0.21 6.66
C HIS A 201 -0.35 0.00 7.33
N PHE A 202 0.14 1.04 7.98
CA PHE A 202 1.32 0.97 8.83
C PHE A 202 0.92 1.09 10.29
N ASP A 203 1.54 0.30 11.15
CA ASP A 203 1.25 0.26 12.56
C ASP A 203 2.57 0.22 13.34
N ILE A 204 3.07 1.41 13.66
CA ILE A 204 4.43 1.62 14.14
C ILE A 204 4.41 2.01 15.61
N PHE A 205 5.10 1.21 16.43
CA PHE A 205 5.13 1.41 17.88
C PHE A 205 6.55 1.51 18.42
N TYR A 206 6.68 1.95 19.66
CA TYR A 206 7.95 1.82 20.38
C TYR A 206 8.14 0.38 20.84
N TYR A 207 9.36 -0.13 20.67
CA TYR A 207 9.68 -1.47 21.13
C TYR A 207 9.71 -1.52 22.66
N VAL A 208 8.94 -2.45 23.25
CA VAL A 208 8.96 -2.78 24.68
C VAL A 208 9.35 -4.25 24.82
N LYS A 209 10.30 -4.55 25.70
CA LYS A 209 10.66 -5.95 25.99
C LYS A 209 9.49 -6.65 26.67
N LYS A 210 9.24 -7.92 26.32
CA LYS A 210 8.14 -8.72 26.89
C LYS A 210 8.11 -8.75 28.42
N THR A 211 9.28 -8.74 29.06
CA THR A 211 9.41 -8.73 30.53
C THR A 211 9.03 -7.40 31.20
N GLN A 212 8.97 -6.31 30.44
CA GLN A 212 8.76 -4.95 30.97
C GLN A 212 7.42 -4.36 30.55
N ILE A 213 6.53 -5.16 29.97
CA ILE A 213 5.22 -4.70 29.47
C ILE A 213 4.37 -4.16 30.61
N SER A 214 4.30 -4.86 31.75
CA SER A 214 3.51 -4.44 32.92
C SER A 214 3.99 -3.10 33.49
N LEU A 215 5.31 -2.94 33.61
CA LEU A 215 5.93 -1.68 34.01
C LEU A 215 5.62 -0.57 33.02
N HIS A 216 5.76 -0.84 31.72
CA HIS A 216 5.45 0.14 30.68
C HIS A 216 3.98 0.58 30.71
N SER A 217 3.03 -0.37 30.82
CA SER A 217 1.60 -0.03 30.91
C SER A 217 1.28 0.81 32.15
N GLY A 218 1.89 0.47 33.29
CA GLY A 218 1.71 1.26 34.52
C GLY A 218 2.33 2.66 34.44
N LEU A 219 3.37 2.85 33.62
CA LEU A 219 3.97 4.17 33.39
C LEU A 219 3.21 5.01 32.36
N MET A 220 2.54 4.37 31.39
CA MET A 220 1.71 5.07 30.39
C MET A 220 0.42 5.61 31.00
N ASP A 221 -0.13 4.91 31.99
CA ASP A 221 -1.30 5.35 32.73
C ASP A 221 -1.13 5.06 34.25
N PRO A 222 -0.48 5.99 34.99
CA PRO A 222 -0.18 5.78 36.40
C PRO A 222 -1.42 5.79 37.29
N PHE A 223 -2.45 6.58 36.95
CA PHE A 223 -3.64 6.71 37.77
C PHE A 223 -4.51 5.44 37.75
N SER A 224 -4.67 4.82 36.58
CA SER A 224 -5.38 3.54 36.48
C SER A 224 -4.63 2.40 37.18
N CYS A 225 -3.30 2.42 37.15
CA CYS A 225 -2.47 1.44 37.86
C CYS A 225 -2.64 1.56 39.38
N GLU A 226 -2.58 2.77 39.92
CA GLU A 226 -2.76 3.04 41.35
C GLU A 226 -4.17 2.66 41.82
N ARG A 227 -5.20 3.02 41.06
CA ARG A 227 -6.60 2.64 41.37
C ARG A 227 -6.79 1.12 41.43
N LYS A 228 -6.20 0.36 40.50
CA LYS A 228 -6.24 -1.11 40.53
C LYS A 228 -5.54 -1.68 41.75
N ASN A 229 -4.41 -1.09 42.15
CA ASN A 229 -3.68 -1.50 43.35
C ASN A 229 -4.46 -1.18 44.63
N GLU A 230 -5.11 -0.01 44.70
CA GLU A 230 -5.99 0.36 45.82
C GLU A 230 -7.20 -0.57 45.92
N SER A 231 -7.88 -0.85 44.80
CA SER A 231 -9.00 -1.80 44.75
C SER A 231 -8.59 -3.19 45.24
N LEU A 232 -7.45 -3.70 44.77
CA LEU A 232 -6.88 -4.97 45.23
C LEU A 232 -6.57 -4.93 46.73
N SER A 233 -5.98 -3.84 47.23
CA SER A 233 -5.65 -3.69 48.65
C SER A 233 -6.91 -3.65 49.53
N GLN A 234 -7.98 -3.02 49.05
CA GLN A 234 -9.27 -2.95 49.73
C GLN A 234 -9.96 -4.31 49.74
N ALA A 235 -9.92 -5.04 48.63
CA ALA A 235 -10.43 -6.41 48.52
C ALA A 235 -9.73 -7.37 49.50
N LEU A 236 -8.40 -7.26 49.59
CA LEU A 236 -7.60 -8.06 50.54
C LEU A 236 -7.89 -7.68 52.00
N ARG A 237 -8.19 -6.40 52.26
CA ARG A 237 -8.52 -5.91 53.61
C ARG A 237 -9.92 -6.32 54.07
N TYR A 238 -10.88 -6.42 53.14
CA TYR A 238 -12.28 -6.75 53.42
C TYR A 238 -12.82 -7.87 52.50
N PRO A 239 -12.36 -9.12 52.66
CA PRO A 239 -12.63 -10.20 51.70
C PRO A 239 -14.10 -10.66 51.62
N PHE A 240 -14.96 -10.25 52.55
CA PHE A 240 -16.37 -10.65 52.61
C PHE A 240 -17.35 -9.49 52.35
N MET A 241 -16.87 -8.26 52.15
CA MET A 241 -17.73 -7.16 51.73
C MET A 241 -18.07 -7.34 50.25
N LYS A 242 -19.36 -7.23 49.90
CA LYS A 242 -19.77 -7.12 48.50
C LYS A 242 -19.14 -5.82 47.97
N GLN A 243 -18.26 -5.96 47.00
CA GLN A 243 -17.83 -4.81 46.22
C GLN A 243 -19.06 -4.37 45.43
N ASP A 244 -19.40 -3.08 45.50
CA ASP A 244 -20.28 -2.50 44.49
C ASP A 244 -19.62 -2.81 43.14
N GLU A 245 -20.40 -3.31 42.18
CA GLU A 245 -19.95 -3.48 40.79
C GLU A 245 -19.60 -2.08 40.28
N VAL A 246 -18.39 -1.62 40.56
CA VAL A 246 -17.76 -0.59 39.76
C VAL A 246 -17.72 -1.25 38.40
N GLU A 247 -18.52 -0.75 37.48
CA GLU A 247 -18.32 -0.97 36.06
C GLU A 247 -16.85 -0.63 35.83
N GLU A 248 -15.99 -1.66 35.88
CA GLU A 248 -14.72 -1.59 35.22
C GLU A 248 -15.16 -1.38 33.78
N GLU A 249 -15.14 -0.12 33.35
CA GLU A 249 -14.79 0.18 31.98
C GLU A 249 -13.41 -0.50 31.81
N GLU A 250 -13.45 -1.81 31.53
CA GLU A 250 -12.52 -2.45 30.65
C GLU A 250 -12.69 -1.69 29.33
N GLU A 251 -12.21 -0.44 29.28
CA GLU A 251 -11.55 0.04 28.10
C GLU A 251 -10.37 -0.90 27.94
N GLU A 252 -10.70 -2.02 27.30
CA GLU A 252 -9.85 -2.87 26.51
C GLU A 252 -9.06 -1.92 25.59
N ASN A 253 -8.01 -1.30 26.14
CA ASN A 253 -6.79 -1.02 25.41
C ASN A 253 -6.09 -2.36 25.06
N ASP A 254 -6.89 -3.36 24.71
CA ASP A 254 -6.52 -4.63 24.15
C ASP A 254 -5.86 -4.41 22.79
N ASP A 255 -6.17 -3.32 22.09
CA ASP A 255 -5.40 -2.89 20.93
C ASP A 255 -3.93 -2.58 21.28
N TYR A 256 -3.68 -1.98 22.45
CA TYR A 256 -2.33 -1.68 22.93
C TYR A 256 -1.64 -2.93 23.50
N ARG A 257 -2.37 -3.82 24.19
CA ARG A 257 -1.83 -5.09 24.69
C ARG A 257 -1.58 -6.12 23.60
N GLN A 258 -2.46 -6.24 22.60
CA GLN A 258 -2.31 -7.12 21.43
C GLN A 258 -1.21 -6.62 20.48
N ALA A 259 -0.91 -5.31 20.47
CA ALA A 259 0.25 -4.76 19.76
C ALA A 259 1.60 -5.06 20.45
N ILE A 260 1.63 -5.15 21.78
CA ILE A 260 2.87 -5.36 22.57
C ILE A 260 3.11 -6.86 22.88
N VAL A 261 2.05 -7.62 23.14
CA VAL A 261 2.06 -9.08 23.31
C VAL A 261 1.58 -9.67 21.98
N GLY A 262 2.51 -9.93 21.08
CA GLY A 262 2.16 -10.57 19.81
C GLY A 262 1.46 -11.90 20.06
N THR A 263 0.14 -11.94 19.85
CA THR A 263 -0.62 -13.19 19.74
C THR A 263 -1.73 -13.07 18.70
N THR A 264 -1.62 -13.97 17.74
CA THR A 264 -2.70 -14.69 17.06
C THR A 264 -3.98 -14.78 17.91
N SER A 265 -5.11 -14.30 17.39
CA SER A 265 -6.41 -14.85 17.78
C SER A 265 -7.10 -15.41 16.53
N LYS A 266 -7.29 -16.73 16.53
CA LYS A 266 -8.29 -17.40 15.69
C LYS A 266 -9.65 -16.90 16.20
N ARG A 267 -10.38 -16.14 15.39
CA ARG A 267 -11.82 -16.03 15.60
C ARG A 267 -12.45 -17.30 15.02
N ASN A 268 -12.87 -18.20 15.90
CA ASN A 268 -14.04 -19.03 15.61
C ASN A 268 -15.26 -18.10 15.75
N ASP A 269 -16.24 -18.23 14.87
CA ASP A 269 -17.58 -18.69 15.26
C ASP A 269 -18.55 -18.57 14.09
N ASP A 270 -19.08 -19.73 13.71
CA ASP A 270 -20.46 -19.86 13.26
C ASP A 270 -21.38 -19.24 14.33
N MET A 271 -22.27 -18.32 13.94
CA MET A 271 -23.70 -18.27 14.32
C MET A 271 -24.36 -16.93 13.93
N ASP A 272 -25.34 -17.07 13.05
CA ASP A 272 -26.49 -16.26 12.60
C ASP A 272 -26.70 -14.75 12.90
N HIS A 273 -27.19 -14.08 11.85
CA HIS A 273 -27.55 -12.67 11.63
C HIS A 273 -28.78 -12.14 12.42
N PRO A 274 -28.99 -10.80 12.50
CA PRO A 274 -29.70 -10.07 11.43
C PRO A 274 -28.97 -8.80 10.93
N THR A 275 -29.08 -8.54 9.63
CA THR A 275 -28.42 -7.45 8.87
C THR A 275 -29.02 -6.04 9.08
N PRO A 276 -28.17 -5.00 8.96
CA PRO A 276 -28.54 -3.77 8.25
C PRO A 276 -27.51 -3.45 7.11
N PRO A 277 -27.72 -2.40 6.28
CA PRO A 277 -27.52 -2.49 4.84
C PRO A 277 -26.06 -2.43 4.35
N VAL A 278 -25.89 -3.07 3.19
CA VAL A 278 -24.65 -3.33 2.46
C VAL A 278 -23.97 -2.02 2.00
N SER A 279 -22.73 -1.83 2.46
CA SER A 279 -21.70 -1.02 1.79
C SER A 279 -20.43 -1.87 1.67
N PRO A 280 -19.66 -1.76 0.57
CA PRO A 280 -18.68 -2.79 0.21
C PRO A 280 -17.47 -2.75 1.15
N THR A 281 -17.32 -3.83 1.90
CA THR A 281 -16.20 -4.15 2.79
C THR A 281 -14.90 -4.23 1.99
N ALA A 282 -13.98 -3.32 2.27
CA ALA A 282 -12.58 -3.46 1.87
C ALA A 282 -11.85 -4.25 2.96
N ASP A 283 -11.49 -5.50 2.68
CA ASP A 283 -10.63 -6.28 3.56
C ASP A 283 -9.23 -5.65 3.62
N THR A 284 -8.79 -5.42 4.84
CA THR A 284 -7.84 -4.38 5.17
C THR A 284 -6.54 -4.97 5.71
N PHE A 285 -5.40 -4.53 5.15
CA PHE A 285 -4.06 -5.05 5.42
C PHE A 285 -3.34 -4.21 6.48
N THR A 286 -2.86 -4.82 7.58
CA THR A 286 -2.11 -4.19 8.69
C THR A 286 -0.63 -4.60 8.68
N LEU A 287 0.31 -3.68 8.44
CA LEU A 287 1.77 -3.89 8.59
C LEU A 287 2.26 -3.30 9.92
N LYS A 288 2.83 -4.10 10.85
CA LYS A 288 3.35 -3.56 12.13
C LYS A 288 4.89 -3.50 12.18
N MET A 289 5.46 -2.40 12.70
CA MET A 289 6.92 -2.16 12.78
C MET A 289 7.30 -1.44 14.09
N THR A 290 8.34 -1.87 14.83
CA THR A 290 8.68 -1.22 16.11
C THR A 290 10.00 -0.42 16.09
N LYS A 291 10.02 0.85 16.48
CA LYS A 291 11.24 1.71 16.55
C LYS A 291 11.87 1.72 17.96
N LYS A 292 13.22 1.82 18.05
CA LYS A 292 13.98 2.10 19.28
C LYS A 292 14.91 3.34 19.13
N PHE A 293 15.06 4.14 20.19
CA PHE A 293 16.07 5.21 20.30
C PHE A 293 17.05 4.81 21.41
N GLU A 294 18.36 4.82 21.16
CA GLU A 294 19.38 4.65 22.19
C GLU A 294 20.37 5.82 22.16
N LYS A 295 20.40 6.59 23.25
CA LYS A 295 21.31 7.72 23.43
C LYS A 295 22.71 7.16 23.72
N PHE A 296 23.58 7.09 22.71
CA PHE A 296 24.98 6.73 22.94
C PHE A 296 25.72 7.87 23.64
N ARG A 297 26.06 7.67 24.92
CA ARG A 297 27.00 8.51 25.66
C ARG A 297 28.33 7.77 25.79
N LYS A 298 29.38 8.39 25.25
CA LYS A 298 30.83 8.14 25.45
C LYS A 298 31.43 6.85 24.90
N TYR A 299 32.19 7.00 23.80
CA TYR A 299 33.53 6.42 23.66
C TYR A 299 34.43 7.42 22.92
N PHE A 300 35.06 8.33 23.68
CA PHE A 300 36.34 8.92 23.33
C PHE A 300 37.31 8.51 24.42
N LYS A 301 38.30 7.71 24.07
CA LYS A 301 39.63 7.67 24.67
C LYS A 301 40.61 7.47 23.53
#